data_AF-A0A5S4H2B0-F1
#
_entry.id   AF-A0A5S4H2B0-F1
#
_cell.length_a   1.000
_cell.length_b   1.000
_cell.length_c   1.000
_cell.angle_alpha   90.00
_cell.angle_beta   90.00
_cell.angle_gamma   90.00
#
_symmetry.space_group_name_H-M   'P 1'
#
loop_
_entity.id
_entity.type
_entity.pdbx_description
1 polymer ?
#
loop_
_entity_poly.entity_id
_entity_poly.type
_entity_poly.pdbx_seq_one_letter_code
_entity_poly.pdbx_strand_id
1 'polypeptide(L)'
;MHELELTADYLAKQEEEKELIRAQREQQREEETARREFEREKTRLRKEEAHYRSALAKLLKNGAASAESVDELKAKLEEIGAAVADVEAREANTRAGYVYVISNIGAFGENVVKIGMTRRLEPEDRVRELGDASVPFRFDTHALIFSEDAVGLEARLHSELSDHRLNKVNLRREFFHATPAEVRDLLQKIAGQHLLEYRDTAEALEWRQSVGAAGAALPT
;
A
#
# COMPACT_ATOMS: atom_id res chain seq x y z
N MET A 1 -19.45 -23.85 36.43
CA MET A 1 -19.54 -22.68 35.53
C MET A 1 -18.31 -21.78 35.69
N HIS A 2 -17.95 -21.35 36.91
CA HIS A 2 -16.82 -20.44 37.15
C HIS A 2 -15.45 -20.92 36.63
N GLU A 3 -15.12 -22.22 36.75
CA GLU A 3 -13.85 -22.77 36.24
C GLU A 3 -13.80 -22.87 34.70
N LEU A 4 -14.95 -23.04 34.04
CA LEU A 4 -15.06 -23.09 32.58
C LEU A 4 -14.95 -21.69 31.97
N GLU A 5 -15.52 -20.69 32.63
CA GLU A 5 -15.39 -19.28 32.26
C GLU A 5 -13.93 -18.80 32.42
N LEU A 6 -13.28 -19.14 33.53
CA LEU A 6 -11.89 -18.74 33.80
C LEU A 6 -10.90 -19.36 32.80
N THR A 7 -11.15 -20.61 32.38
CA THR A 7 -10.32 -21.30 31.37
C THR A 7 -10.57 -20.74 29.96
N ALA A 8 -11.82 -20.41 29.62
CA ALA A 8 -12.14 -19.75 28.36
C ALA A 8 -11.51 -18.35 28.26
N ASP A 9 -11.60 -17.55 29.32
CA ASP A 9 -10.99 -16.21 29.38
C ASP A 9 -9.46 -16.27 29.28
N TYR A 10 -8.84 -17.26 29.92
CA TYR A 10 -7.40 -17.49 29.82
C TYR A 10 -6.97 -17.86 28.40
N LEU A 11 -7.68 -18.79 27.75
CA LEU A 11 -7.39 -19.19 26.37
C LEU A 11 -7.60 -18.03 25.38
N ALA A 12 -8.65 -17.23 25.57
CA ALA A 12 -8.91 -16.05 24.76
C ALA A 12 -7.78 -15.01 24.88
N LYS A 13 -7.30 -14.73 26.11
CA LYS A 13 -6.15 -13.84 26.34
C LYS A 13 -4.87 -14.37 25.70
N GLN A 14 -4.60 -15.68 25.78
CA GLN A 14 -3.44 -16.27 25.15
C GLN A 14 -3.47 -16.13 23.62
N GLU A 15 -4.64 -16.27 22.99
CA GLU A 15 -4.76 -16.08 21.54
C GLU A 15 -4.61 -14.60 21.16
N GLU A 16 -5.16 -13.68 21.96
CA GLU A 16 -4.99 -12.24 21.75
C GLU A 16 -3.50 -11.82 21.81
N GLU A 17 -2.75 -12.32 22.79
CA GLU A 17 -1.31 -12.09 22.91
C GLU A 17 -0.54 -12.63 21.69
N LYS A 18 -0.88 -13.84 21.22
CA LYS A 18 -0.25 -14.42 20.02
C LYS A 18 -0.54 -13.58 18.77
N GLU A 19 -1.79 -13.15 18.58
CA GLU A 19 -2.17 -12.30 17.45
C GLU A 19 -1.49 -10.92 17.54
N LEU A 20 -1.32 -10.36 18.74
CA LEU A 20 -0.56 -9.12 18.94
C LEU A 20 0.91 -9.29 18.52
N ILE A 21 1.57 -10.36 18.96
CA ILE A 21 2.96 -10.66 18.60
C ILE A 21 3.10 -10.87 17.09
N ARG A 22 2.15 -11.57 16.47
CA ARG A 22 2.12 -11.76 15.00
C ARG A 22 2.00 -10.43 14.27
N ALA A 23 1.05 -9.59 14.67
CA ALA A 23 0.84 -8.28 14.06
C ALA A 23 2.06 -7.37 14.21
N GLN A 24 2.68 -7.33 15.40
CA GLN A 24 3.92 -6.57 15.63
C GLN A 24 5.07 -7.04 14.74
N ARG A 25 5.23 -8.35 14.56
CA ARG A 25 6.27 -8.91 13.67
C ARG A 25 6.01 -8.59 12.21
N GLU A 26 4.75 -8.62 11.78
CA GLU A 26 4.37 -8.23 10.43
C GLU A 26 4.67 -6.75 10.18
N GLN A 27 4.25 -5.87 11.10
CA GLN A 27 4.54 -4.44 11.04
C GLN A 27 6.05 -4.17 10.98
N GLN A 28 6.84 -4.83 11.82
CA GLN A 28 8.30 -4.69 11.80
C GLN A 28 8.92 -5.12 10.46
N ARG A 29 8.43 -6.20 9.86
CA ARG A 29 8.89 -6.65 8.54
C ARG A 29 8.53 -5.66 7.45
N GLU A 30 7.31 -5.12 7.50
CA GLU A 30 6.86 -4.09 6.56
C GLU A 30 7.71 -2.82 6.68
N GLU A 31 7.95 -2.34 7.89
CA GLU A 31 8.81 -1.18 8.15
C GLU A 31 10.25 -1.40 7.69
N GLU A 32 10.81 -2.60 7.90
CA GLU A 32 12.14 -2.95 7.42
C GLU A 32 12.21 -2.97 5.89
N THR A 33 11.20 -3.54 5.23
CA THR A 33 11.11 -3.56 3.76
C THR A 33 11.00 -2.16 3.19
N ALA A 34 10.12 -1.32 3.74
CA ALA A 34 10.00 0.08 3.33
C ALA A 34 11.34 0.81 3.48
N ARG A 35 12.01 0.65 4.62
CA ARG A 35 13.35 1.25 4.84
C ARG A 35 14.36 0.79 3.79
N ARG A 36 14.38 -0.50 3.46
CA ARG A 36 15.28 -1.04 2.43
C ARG A 36 14.97 -0.47 1.04
N GLU A 37 13.71 -0.24 0.71
CA GLU A 37 13.31 0.42 -0.55
C GLU A 37 13.81 1.85 -0.62
N PHE A 38 13.57 2.66 0.44
CA PHE A 38 14.08 4.03 0.51
C PHE A 38 15.60 4.08 0.31
N GLU A 39 16.35 3.22 1.01
CA GLU A 39 17.81 3.16 0.87
C GLU A 39 18.28 2.76 -0.54
N ARG A 40 17.60 1.79 -1.15
CA ARG A 40 17.88 1.36 -2.53
C ARG A 40 17.64 2.49 -3.52
N GLU A 41 16.51 3.18 -3.39
CA GLU A 41 16.13 4.25 -4.30
C GLU A 41 17.03 5.47 -4.17
N LYS A 42 17.34 5.92 -2.94
CA LYS A 42 18.34 6.97 -2.70
C LYS A 42 19.69 6.60 -3.31
N THR A 43 20.13 5.36 -3.13
CA THR A 43 21.41 4.88 -3.69
C THR A 43 21.40 4.91 -5.22
N ARG A 44 20.28 4.53 -5.85
CA ARG A 44 20.11 4.57 -7.30
C ARG A 44 20.19 6.00 -7.82
N LEU A 45 19.41 6.91 -7.24
CA LEU A 45 19.35 8.32 -7.64
C LEU A 45 20.69 9.03 -7.44
N ARG A 46 21.38 8.81 -6.32
CA ARG A 46 22.71 9.42 -6.09
C ARG A 46 23.79 8.91 -7.05
N LYS A 47 23.72 7.64 -7.47
CA LYS A 47 24.60 7.10 -8.52
C LYS A 47 24.32 7.76 -9.87
N GLU A 48 23.04 7.95 -10.19
CA GLU A 48 22.60 8.65 -11.40
C GLU A 48 23.08 10.11 -11.39
N GLU A 49 22.86 10.84 -10.30
CA GLU A 49 23.35 12.20 -10.10
C GLU A 49 24.87 12.29 -10.29
N ALA A 50 25.64 11.39 -9.67
CA ALA A 50 27.09 11.36 -9.81
C ALA A 50 27.54 11.08 -11.25
N HIS A 51 26.82 10.23 -11.98
CA HIS A 51 27.08 9.95 -13.39
C HIS A 51 26.90 11.19 -14.26
N TYR A 52 25.74 11.85 -14.16
CA TYR A 52 25.46 13.08 -14.93
C TYR A 52 26.39 14.23 -14.55
N ARG A 53 26.73 14.37 -13.27
CA ARG A 53 27.69 15.38 -12.81
C ARG A 53 29.09 15.15 -13.40
N SER A 54 29.52 13.89 -13.48
CA SER A 54 30.80 13.52 -14.12
C SER A 54 30.77 13.78 -15.63
N ALA A 55 29.66 13.44 -16.31
CA ALA A 55 29.48 13.69 -17.73
C ALA A 55 29.55 15.20 -18.06
N LEU A 56 28.83 16.02 -17.28
CA LEU A 56 28.86 17.48 -17.40
C LEU A 56 30.28 18.04 -17.20
N ALA A 57 30.99 17.60 -16.17
CA ALA A 57 32.36 18.05 -15.91
C ALA A 57 33.32 17.71 -17.07
N LYS A 58 33.17 16.54 -17.69
CA LYS A 58 33.97 16.14 -18.87
C LYS A 58 33.63 16.99 -20.10
N LEU A 59 32.35 17.25 -20.35
CA LEU A 59 31.88 18.09 -21.45
C LEU A 59 32.45 19.52 -21.36
N LEU A 60 32.35 20.13 -20.18
CA LEU A 60 32.91 21.46 -19.92
C LEU A 60 34.43 21.49 -20.09
N LYS A 61 35.15 20.44 -19.66
CA LYS A 61 36.62 20.36 -19.79
C LYS A 61 37.09 20.20 -21.24
N ASN A 62 36.35 19.48 -22.06
CA ASN A 62 36.74 19.17 -23.45
C ASN A 62 36.49 20.32 -24.42
N GLY A 63 35.82 21.41 -24.00
CA GLY A 63 35.57 22.61 -24.80
C GLY A 63 34.69 22.39 -26.05
N ALA A 64 34.16 21.18 -26.23
CA ALA A 64 33.34 20.75 -27.37
C ALA A 64 31.83 20.78 -27.07
N ALA A 65 31.44 21.38 -25.93
CA ALA A 65 30.04 21.42 -25.50
C ALA A 65 29.32 22.61 -26.13
N SER A 66 28.20 22.36 -26.80
CA SER A 66 27.24 23.42 -27.11
C SER A 66 26.57 23.89 -25.82
N ALA A 67 26.09 25.14 -25.80
CA ALA A 67 25.31 25.64 -24.67
C ALA A 67 24.07 24.76 -24.39
N GLU A 68 23.41 24.29 -25.44
CA GLU A 68 22.25 23.39 -25.35
C GLU A 68 22.57 22.08 -24.62
N SER A 69 23.64 21.38 -24.99
CA SER A 69 24.00 20.10 -24.33
C SER A 69 24.41 20.27 -22.86
N VAL A 70 24.94 21.44 -22.49
CA VAL A 70 25.24 21.77 -21.09
C VAL A 70 23.94 22.00 -20.32
N ASP A 71 23.00 22.71 -20.90
CA ASP A 71 21.74 23.05 -20.26
C ASP A 71 20.82 21.84 -20.10
N GLU A 72 20.79 20.92 -21.07
CA GLU A 72 20.08 19.63 -20.96
C GLU A 72 20.59 18.81 -19.76
N LEU A 73 21.91 18.70 -19.59
CA LEU A 73 22.50 17.95 -18.48
C LEU A 73 22.25 18.61 -17.13
N LYS A 74 22.24 19.94 -17.07
CA LYS A 74 21.87 20.67 -15.85
C LYS A 74 20.40 20.45 -15.50
N ALA A 75 19.50 20.54 -16.48
CA ALA A 75 18.09 20.27 -16.28
C ALA A 75 17.86 18.85 -15.74
N LYS A 76 18.57 17.86 -16.29
CA LYS A 76 18.50 16.48 -15.78
C LYS A 76 19.03 16.35 -14.35
N LEU A 77 20.11 17.06 -14.01
CA LEU A 77 20.65 17.08 -12.65
C LEU A 77 19.68 17.73 -11.66
N GLU A 78 18.97 18.79 -12.05
CA GLU A 78 17.94 19.41 -11.21
C GLU A 78 16.75 18.47 -11.00
N GLU A 79 16.30 17.77 -12.05
CA GLU A 79 15.24 16.77 -11.95
C GLU A 79 15.62 15.63 -10.98
N ILE A 80 16.84 15.10 -11.09
CA ILE A 80 17.35 14.07 -10.18
C ILE A 80 17.48 14.63 -8.76
N GLY A 81 17.97 15.85 -8.60
CA GLY A 81 18.07 16.51 -7.30
C GLY A 81 16.71 16.67 -6.62
N ALA A 82 15.68 17.07 -7.37
CA ALA A 82 14.31 17.16 -6.88
C ALA A 82 13.77 15.77 -6.49
N ALA A 83 14.04 14.73 -7.27
CA ALA A 83 13.64 13.36 -6.95
C ALA A 83 14.32 12.84 -5.67
N VAL A 84 15.61 13.13 -5.46
CA VAL A 84 16.32 12.78 -4.21
C VAL A 84 15.66 13.48 -3.02
N ALA A 85 15.37 14.78 -3.14
CA ALA A 85 14.75 15.55 -2.07
C ALA A 85 13.34 15.04 -1.72
N ASP A 86 12.53 14.65 -2.72
CA ASP A 86 11.21 14.05 -2.51
C ASP A 86 11.32 12.72 -1.74
N VAL A 87 12.23 11.82 -2.15
CA VAL A 87 12.45 10.54 -1.47
C VAL A 87 12.90 10.74 -0.02
N GLU A 88 13.82 11.68 0.24
CA GLU A 88 14.30 12.01 1.59
C GLU A 88 13.18 12.63 2.46
N ALA A 89 12.37 13.52 1.89
CA ALA A 89 11.23 14.13 2.59
C ALA A 89 10.19 13.07 2.98
N ARG A 90 9.87 12.14 2.07
CA ARG A 90 8.95 11.03 2.34
C ARG A 90 9.50 10.06 3.39
N GLU A 91 10.78 9.74 3.33
CA GLU A 91 11.42 8.87 4.33
C GLU A 91 11.38 9.49 5.74
N ALA A 92 11.66 10.79 5.81
CA ALA A 92 11.65 11.56 7.06
C ALA A 92 10.24 11.72 7.64
N ASN A 93 9.22 11.85 6.80
CA ASN A 93 7.83 11.93 7.24
C ASN A 93 7.27 10.54 7.54
N THR A 94 7.27 10.15 8.82
CA THR A 94 6.75 8.85 9.27
C THR A 94 5.23 8.69 9.13
N ARG A 95 4.51 9.79 8.90
CA ARG A 95 3.06 9.77 8.66
C ARG A 95 2.71 9.68 7.18
N ALA A 96 3.66 9.98 6.28
CA ALA A 96 3.45 9.88 4.85
C ALA A 96 3.41 8.43 4.38
N GLY A 97 2.61 8.17 3.36
CA GLY A 97 2.50 6.86 2.75
C GLY A 97 1.31 6.77 1.80
N TYR A 98 0.94 5.54 1.46
CA TYR A 98 -0.22 5.23 0.64
C TYR A 98 -1.29 4.58 1.50
N VAL A 99 -2.52 5.09 1.41
CA VAL A 99 -3.72 4.38 1.88
C VAL A 99 -4.25 3.55 0.72
N TYR A 100 -4.42 2.26 0.93
CA TYR A 100 -4.96 1.35 -0.07
C TYR A 100 -6.38 0.92 0.26
N VAL A 101 -7.19 0.74 -0.78
CA VAL A 101 -8.51 0.12 -0.72
C VAL A 101 -8.50 -1.08 -1.65
N ILE A 102 -8.70 -2.27 -1.09
CA ILE A 102 -8.58 -3.53 -1.82
C ILE A 102 -9.77 -4.45 -1.51
N SER A 103 -10.13 -5.33 -2.44
CA SER A 103 -11.16 -6.34 -2.21
C SER A 103 -10.73 -7.71 -2.73
N ASN A 104 -11.39 -8.76 -2.26
CA ASN A 104 -11.18 -10.11 -2.75
C ASN A 104 -12.51 -10.85 -2.75
N ILE A 105 -13.18 -10.79 -3.90
CA ILE A 105 -14.53 -11.34 -4.07
C ILE A 105 -14.54 -12.85 -3.78
N GLY A 106 -13.54 -13.60 -4.25
CA GLY A 106 -13.50 -15.05 -4.08
C GLY A 106 -13.26 -15.50 -2.64
N ALA A 107 -12.67 -14.65 -1.79
CA ALA A 107 -12.43 -14.96 -0.37
C ALA A 107 -13.52 -14.41 0.56
N PHE A 108 -14.02 -13.19 0.29
CA PHE A 108 -14.86 -12.45 1.24
C PHE A 108 -16.22 -12.00 0.67
N GLY A 109 -16.47 -12.20 -0.63
CA GLY A 109 -17.67 -11.72 -1.32
C GLY A 109 -17.56 -10.29 -1.86
N GLU A 110 -18.62 -9.84 -2.53
CA GLU A 110 -18.63 -8.58 -3.29
C GLU A 110 -18.66 -7.30 -2.44
N ASN A 111 -19.14 -7.41 -1.20
CA ASN A 111 -19.39 -6.27 -0.30
C ASN A 111 -18.42 -6.25 0.88
N VAL A 112 -17.18 -6.67 0.65
CA VAL A 112 -16.12 -6.63 1.67
C VAL A 112 -14.87 -5.99 1.08
N VAL A 113 -14.39 -4.95 1.76
CA VAL A 113 -13.15 -4.26 1.45
C VAL A 113 -12.18 -4.36 2.63
N LYS A 114 -10.89 -4.38 2.32
CA LYS A 114 -9.83 -4.08 3.28
C LYS A 114 -9.30 -2.68 3.00
N ILE A 115 -9.14 -1.92 4.08
CA ILE A 115 -8.53 -0.59 4.04
C ILE A 115 -7.34 -0.60 4.99
N GLY A 116 -6.17 -0.22 4.50
CA GLY A 116 -4.98 -0.08 5.31
C GLY A 116 -4.02 0.92 4.69
N MET A 117 -2.83 1.03 5.26
CA MET A 117 -1.79 1.92 4.75
C MET A 117 -0.45 1.21 4.63
N THR A 118 0.42 1.77 3.81
CA THR A 118 1.82 1.34 3.70
C THR A 118 2.73 2.53 3.47
N ARG A 119 3.94 2.45 4.02
CA ARG A 119 5.00 3.45 3.82
C ARG A 119 5.96 3.10 2.68
N ARG A 120 5.73 1.99 2.00
CA ARG A 120 6.56 1.53 0.89
C ARG A 120 6.59 2.53 -0.25
N LEU A 121 7.70 2.58 -0.97
CA LEU A 121 7.79 3.35 -2.21
C LEU A 121 6.96 2.68 -3.31
N GLU A 122 6.90 1.34 -3.28
CA GLU A 122 6.11 0.51 -4.18
C GLU A 122 4.90 -0.09 -3.43
N PRO A 123 3.76 0.62 -3.35
CA PRO A 123 2.60 0.17 -2.57
C PRO A 123 1.90 -1.08 -3.14
N GLU A 124 1.98 -1.30 -4.46
CA GLU A 124 1.41 -2.51 -5.08
C GLU A 124 2.06 -3.80 -4.58
N ASP A 125 3.35 -3.76 -4.25
CA ASP A 125 4.07 -4.91 -3.71
C ASP A 125 3.50 -5.34 -2.35
N ARG A 126 3.10 -4.37 -1.51
CA ARG A 126 2.41 -4.67 -0.26
C ARG A 126 1.07 -5.35 -0.52
N VAL A 127 0.29 -4.86 -1.48
CA VAL A 127 -1.02 -5.46 -1.81
C VAL A 127 -0.85 -6.91 -2.29
N ARG A 128 0.17 -7.19 -3.11
CA ARG A 128 0.49 -8.55 -3.57
C ARG A 128 0.86 -9.47 -2.40
N GLU A 129 1.73 -9.01 -1.50
CA GLU A 129 2.12 -9.77 -0.30
C GLU A 129 0.95 -10.12 0.61
N LEU A 130 -0.04 -9.21 0.76
CA LEU A 130 -1.25 -9.47 1.54
C LEU A 130 -2.10 -10.60 0.93
N GLY A 131 -2.13 -10.71 -0.40
CA GLY A 131 -2.84 -11.77 -1.12
C GLY A 131 -2.20 -13.14 -0.93
N ASP A 132 -0.87 -13.21 -1.02
CA ASP A 132 -0.14 -14.48 -0.97
C ASP A 132 -0.14 -15.13 0.43
N ALA A 133 -0.36 -14.34 1.48
CA ALA A 133 -0.18 -14.82 2.86
C ALA A 133 -1.35 -15.64 3.41
N SER A 134 -2.59 -15.42 2.94
CA SER A 134 -3.77 -15.86 3.72
C SER A 134 -5.10 -16.00 2.96
N VAL A 135 -5.14 -15.82 1.65
CA VAL A 135 -6.39 -15.89 0.87
C VAL A 135 -6.22 -16.70 -0.43
N PRO A 136 -7.30 -17.34 -0.94
CA PRO A 136 -7.24 -18.22 -2.10
C PRO A 136 -7.05 -17.50 -3.46
N PHE A 137 -7.31 -16.19 -3.51
CA PHE A 137 -7.19 -15.38 -4.72
C PHE A 137 -6.44 -14.09 -4.41
N ARG A 138 -5.87 -13.44 -5.43
CA ARG A 138 -5.27 -12.12 -5.25
C ARG A 138 -6.31 -11.05 -4.92
N PHE A 139 -5.86 -9.99 -4.26
CA PHE A 139 -6.67 -8.79 -4.05
C PHE A 139 -6.76 -7.96 -5.33
N ASP A 140 -7.96 -7.46 -5.63
CA ASP A 140 -8.19 -6.37 -6.57
C ASP A 140 -7.90 -5.04 -5.88
N THR A 141 -7.15 -4.16 -6.56
CA THR A 141 -6.86 -2.82 -6.05
C THR A 141 -7.88 -1.82 -6.58
N HIS A 142 -8.56 -1.13 -5.67
CA HIS A 142 -9.54 -0.09 -6.00
C HIS A 142 -8.90 1.30 -5.96
N ALA A 143 -8.00 1.54 -5.01
CA ALA A 143 -7.30 2.80 -4.88
C ALA A 143 -5.96 2.65 -4.17
N LEU A 144 -5.01 3.49 -4.57
CA LEU A 144 -3.75 3.75 -3.88
C LEU A 144 -3.60 5.26 -3.75
N ILE A 145 -3.79 5.79 -2.55
CA ILE A 145 -3.90 7.22 -2.31
C ILE A 145 -2.68 7.67 -1.53
N PHE A 146 -1.78 8.40 -2.19
CA PHE A 146 -0.69 9.05 -1.50
C PHE A 146 -1.22 10.17 -0.59
N SER A 147 -0.70 10.23 0.63
CA SER A 147 -0.97 11.30 1.59
C SER A 147 0.28 11.60 2.40
N GLU A 148 0.55 12.89 2.65
CA GLU A 148 1.56 13.32 3.61
C GLU A 148 1.17 12.97 5.06
N ASP A 149 -0.12 12.72 5.29
CA ASP A 149 -0.66 12.17 6.54
C ASP A 149 -1.57 10.95 6.24
N ALA A 150 -0.95 9.87 5.76
CA ALA A 150 -1.64 8.61 5.49
C ALA A 150 -2.20 7.98 6.78
N VAL A 151 -1.49 8.14 7.90
CA VAL A 151 -1.96 7.68 9.23
C VAL A 151 -3.27 8.36 9.61
N GLY A 152 -3.37 9.68 9.44
CA GLY A 152 -4.59 10.43 9.74
C GLY A 152 -5.74 10.09 8.80
N LEU A 153 -5.46 9.93 7.49
CA LEU A 153 -6.47 9.54 6.50
C LEU A 153 -7.05 8.15 6.78
N GLU A 154 -6.19 7.17 7.04
CA GLU A 154 -6.58 5.79 7.34
C GLU A 154 -7.40 5.71 8.62
N ALA A 155 -6.94 6.35 9.70
CA ALA A 155 -7.67 6.39 10.98
C ALA A 155 -9.06 7.02 10.82
N ARG A 156 -9.20 8.05 9.98
CA ARG A 156 -10.49 8.68 9.72
C ARG A 156 -11.44 7.76 8.95
N LEU A 157 -10.97 7.09 7.90
CA LEU A 157 -11.76 6.09 7.17
C LEU A 157 -12.24 4.96 8.10
N HIS A 158 -11.35 4.47 8.94
CA HIS A 158 -11.63 3.42 9.92
C HIS A 158 -12.65 3.83 10.98
N SER A 159 -12.66 5.11 11.35
CA SER A 159 -13.63 5.68 12.27
C SER A 159 -15.01 5.80 11.62
N GLU A 160 -15.08 6.30 10.39
CA GLU A 160 -16.34 6.46 9.64
C GLU A 160 -16.97 5.10 9.29
N LEU A 161 -16.15 4.06 9.13
CA LEU A 161 -16.59 2.68 8.87
C LEU A 161 -16.62 1.80 10.12
N SER A 162 -16.54 2.37 11.33
CA SER A 162 -16.46 1.59 12.58
C SER A 162 -17.60 0.59 12.73
N ASP A 163 -18.81 1.01 12.39
CA ASP A 163 -20.03 0.21 12.53
C ASP A 163 -20.14 -0.89 11.45
N HIS A 164 -19.34 -0.76 10.38
CA HIS A 164 -19.25 -1.68 9.26
C HIS A 164 -18.14 -2.71 9.41
N ARG A 165 -17.39 -2.73 10.52
CA ARG A 165 -16.30 -3.69 10.74
C ARG A 165 -16.81 -5.13 10.70
N LEU A 166 -16.12 -5.95 9.91
CA LEU A 166 -16.39 -7.39 9.81
C LEU A 166 -15.97 -8.11 11.10
N ASN A 167 -14.82 -7.74 11.67
CA ASN A 167 -14.36 -8.27 12.95
C ASN A 167 -14.60 -7.26 14.08
N LYS A 168 -15.52 -7.59 15.00
CA LYS A 168 -15.90 -6.76 16.15
C LYS A 168 -15.06 -7.01 17.41
N VAL A 169 -14.22 -8.04 17.39
CA VAL A 169 -13.39 -8.45 18.53
C VAL A 169 -11.94 -8.02 18.32
N ASN A 170 -11.34 -8.39 17.19
CA ASN A 170 -10.00 -7.96 16.81
C ASN A 170 -10.07 -6.82 15.80
N LEU A 171 -10.05 -5.59 16.32
CA LEU A 171 -10.18 -4.37 15.52
C LEU A 171 -8.97 -4.08 14.61
N ARG A 172 -7.84 -4.78 14.80
CA ARG A 172 -6.67 -4.70 13.91
C ARG A 172 -6.92 -5.42 12.58
N ARG A 173 -8.01 -6.21 12.46
CA ARG A 173 -8.45 -6.79 11.20
C ARG A 173 -9.38 -5.82 10.49
N GLU A 174 -8.79 -5.01 9.62
CA GLU A 174 -9.40 -3.84 8.99
C GLU A 174 -10.23 -4.20 7.75
N PHE A 175 -11.14 -5.16 7.92
CA PHE A 175 -12.11 -5.53 6.91
C PHE A 175 -13.46 -4.91 7.25
N PHE A 176 -14.14 -4.38 6.23
CA PHE A 176 -15.38 -3.64 6.38
C PHE A 176 -16.42 -4.14 5.39
N HIS A 177 -17.67 -4.21 5.83
CA HIS A 177 -18.85 -4.40 5.00
C HIS A 177 -19.18 -3.10 4.27
N ALA A 178 -18.53 -2.91 3.12
CA ALA A 178 -18.73 -1.78 2.22
C ALA A 178 -18.34 -2.20 0.79
N THR A 179 -18.94 -1.53 -0.19
CA THR A 179 -18.56 -1.60 -1.59
C THR A 179 -17.43 -0.60 -1.89
N PRO A 180 -16.61 -0.83 -2.93
CA PRO A 180 -15.64 0.16 -3.38
C PRO A 180 -16.27 1.53 -3.67
N ALA A 181 -17.45 1.55 -4.30
CA ALA A 181 -18.16 2.79 -4.59
C ALA A 181 -18.50 3.60 -3.31
N GLU A 182 -18.95 2.94 -2.24
CA GLU A 182 -19.22 3.61 -0.96
C GLU A 182 -17.93 4.18 -0.33
N VAL A 183 -16.82 3.44 -0.41
CA VAL A 183 -15.53 3.92 0.10
C VAL A 183 -15.03 5.11 -0.71
N ARG A 184 -15.20 5.10 -2.04
CA ARG A 184 -14.87 6.24 -2.91
C ARG A 184 -15.66 7.48 -2.51
N ASP A 185 -16.97 7.35 -2.31
CA ASP A 185 -17.83 8.48 -1.95
C ASP A 185 -17.46 9.04 -0.56
N LEU A 186 -17.05 8.17 0.36
CA LEU A 186 -16.51 8.57 1.67
C LEU A 186 -15.16 9.30 1.52
N LEU A 187 -14.26 8.77 0.72
CA LEU A 187 -12.96 9.40 0.42
C LEU A 187 -13.11 10.78 -0.21
N GLN A 188 -14.05 10.98 -1.13
CA GLN A 188 -14.34 12.29 -1.71
C GLN A 188 -14.80 13.31 -0.66
N LYS A 189 -15.56 12.87 0.36
CA LYS A 189 -15.98 13.73 1.48
C LYS A 189 -14.81 14.06 2.42
N ILE A 190 -13.89 13.12 2.62
CA ILE A 190 -12.77 13.25 3.56
C ILE A 190 -11.58 14.03 2.96
N ALA A 191 -11.16 13.65 1.76
CA ALA A 191 -9.93 14.09 1.11
C ALA A 191 -10.16 15.10 -0.03
N GLY A 192 -11.43 15.41 -0.35
CA GLY A 192 -11.78 16.33 -1.43
C GLY A 192 -11.58 15.75 -2.83
N GLN A 193 -11.23 16.62 -3.80
CA GLN A 193 -11.18 16.30 -5.23
C GLN A 193 -9.88 15.65 -5.72
N HIS A 194 -8.96 15.26 -4.83
CA HIS A 194 -7.63 14.73 -5.20
C HIS A 194 -7.60 13.21 -5.44
N LEU A 195 -8.76 12.59 -5.67
CA LEU A 195 -8.85 11.18 -6.05
C LEU A 195 -8.45 11.04 -7.52
N LEU A 196 -7.14 10.91 -7.78
CA LEU A 196 -6.60 10.88 -9.15
C LEU A 196 -7.04 9.63 -9.91
N GLU A 197 -7.09 8.46 -9.25
CA GLU A 197 -7.54 7.21 -9.86
C GLU A 197 -8.26 6.32 -8.83
N TYR A 198 -9.51 5.94 -9.14
CA TYR A 198 -10.29 4.99 -8.35
C TYR A 198 -11.02 4.02 -9.28
N ARG A 199 -10.94 2.72 -8.98
CA ARG A 199 -11.65 1.66 -9.72
C ARG A 199 -12.78 1.11 -8.88
N ASP A 200 -14.01 1.33 -9.31
CA ASP A 200 -15.18 0.87 -8.56
C ASP A 200 -15.45 -0.63 -8.69
N THR A 201 -15.03 -1.20 -9.81
CA THR A 201 -15.29 -2.60 -10.17
C THR A 201 -14.04 -3.44 -9.95
N ALA A 202 -14.17 -4.49 -9.15
CA ALA A 202 -13.14 -5.52 -9.03
C ALA A 202 -13.07 -6.35 -10.33
N GLU A 203 -11.85 -6.65 -10.80
CA GLU A 203 -11.65 -7.48 -11.98
C GLU A 203 -11.80 -8.97 -11.63
N ALA A 204 -11.34 -9.37 -10.44
CA ALA A 204 -11.49 -10.71 -9.87
C ALA A 204 -11.13 -11.82 -10.88
N LEU A 205 -10.06 -11.63 -11.65
CA LEU A 205 -9.73 -12.46 -12.82
C LEU A 205 -9.60 -13.95 -12.46
N GLU A 206 -8.79 -14.27 -11.44
CA GLU A 206 -8.54 -15.65 -10.99
C GLU A 206 -9.82 -16.32 -10.48
N TRP A 207 -10.65 -15.57 -9.75
CA TRP A 207 -11.95 -16.05 -9.27
C TRP A 207 -12.91 -16.35 -10.42
N ARG A 208 -13.08 -15.39 -11.36
CA ARG A 208 -13.97 -15.56 -12.52
C ARG A 208 -13.54 -16.72 -13.40
N GLN A 209 -12.22 -16.89 -13.60
CA GLN A 209 -11.68 -18.05 -14.31
C GLN A 209 -12.00 -19.36 -13.60
N SER A 210 -11.89 -19.40 -12.26
CA SER A 210 -12.18 -20.59 -11.47
C SER A 210 -13.67 -20.98 -11.51
N VAL A 211 -14.58 -20.00 -11.44
CA VAL A 211 -16.03 -20.23 -11.61
C VAL A 211 -16.37 -20.68 -13.03
N GLY A 212 -15.78 -20.04 -14.04
CA GLY A 212 -15.95 -20.41 -15.45
C GLY A 212 -15.43 -21.81 -15.77
N ALA A 213 -14.30 -22.21 -15.19
CA ALA A 213 -13.73 -23.55 -15.32
C ALA A 213 -14.62 -24.63 -14.68
N ALA A 214 -15.23 -24.34 -13.53
CA ALA A 214 -16.19 -25.25 -12.90
C ALA A 214 -17.46 -25.46 -13.73
N GLY A 215 -17.92 -24.43 -14.47
CA GLY A 215 -19.05 -24.53 -15.39
C GLY A 215 -18.79 -25.33 -16.67
N ALA A 216 -17.54 -25.51 -17.07
CA ALA A 216 -17.15 -26.27 -18.26
C ALA A 216 -16.95 -27.79 -18.00
N ALA A 217 -16.94 -28.22 -16.73
CA ALA A 217 -16.52 -29.56 -16.32
C ALA A 217 -17.67 -30.59 -16.14
N LEU A 218 -18.85 -30.39 -16.75
CA LEU A 218 -19.91 -31.40 -16.77
C LEU A 218 -20.49 -31.63 -18.18
N PRO A 219 -19.93 -32.57 -18.95
CA PRO A 219 -20.72 -33.44 -19.81
C PRO A 219 -21.18 -34.68 -19.01
N THR A 220 -22.50 -34.91 -19.03
CA THR A 220 -23.19 -36.11 -18.55
C THR A 220 -22.68 -37.41 -19.15
#